data_AF-A0A972J3W4-F1
#
_entry.id   AF-A0A972J3W4-F1
#
_cell.length_a   1.000
_cell.length_b   1.000
_cell.length_c   1.000
_cell.angle_alpha   90.00
_cell.angle_beta   90.00
_cell.angle_gamma   90.00
#
_symmetry.space_group_name_H-M   'P 1'
#
loop_
_entity.id
_entity.type
_entity.pdbx_description
1 polymer ?
#
loop_
_entity_poly.entity_id
_entity_poly.type
_entity_poly.pdbx_seq_one_letter_code
_entity_poly.pdbx_strand_id
1 'polypeptide(L)'
;LHMKDSDVVIMCTGSQGEPTSILGRLSRGTHRVFDVKNGDTIVLSSHPIPGNEENVYGTINRLLERGANVIYEAIAPVHVSGHASQEEMKLLLHLTQPEYFIPIHGELRQLKQHARLARQIGIPEENIAVILNGQRVELSHGGMRMAEKVPASYVYVDGSWVGDVRDAVMHDRELLSEEGLMIVNLTMDKYTDRPKKEPDFITRGFIAQQDGNELMTGLKARVMSVADRANGHLQQDVEQAVSNYLYRETRRKPMVLVNIIKS
;
A
#
# COMPACT_ATOMS: atom_id res chain seq x y z
N LEU A 1 -18.50 -35.60 -3.06
CA LEU A 1 -19.20 -35.90 -4.33
C LEU A 1 -18.90 -37.36 -4.68
N HIS A 2 -19.92 -38.18 -4.95
CA HIS A 2 -19.71 -39.56 -5.42
C HIS A 2 -19.53 -39.55 -6.95
N MET A 3 -18.53 -38.81 -7.42
CA MET A 3 -18.20 -38.64 -8.84
C MET A 3 -16.72 -38.96 -9.04
N LYS A 4 -16.33 -39.34 -10.26
CA LYS A 4 -14.92 -39.48 -10.61
C LYS A 4 -14.30 -38.10 -10.69
N ASP A 5 -13.01 -37.99 -10.36
CA ASP A 5 -12.31 -36.69 -10.39
C ASP A 5 -12.36 -36.03 -11.79
N SER A 6 -12.37 -36.82 -12.88
CA SER A 6 -12.51 -36.34 -14.27
C SER A 6 -13.85 -35.67 -14.59
N ASP A 7 -14.87 -35.92 -13.78
CA ASP A 7 -16.24 -35.46 -14.01
C ASP A 7 -16.56 -34.24 -13.12
N VAL A 8 -15.56 -33.70 -12.42
CA VAL A 8 -15.70 -32.61 -11.45
C VAL A 8 -14.97 -31.37 -11.95
N VAL A 9 -15.70 -30.25 -12.00
CA VAL A 9 -15.13 -28.91 -12.20
C VAL A 9 -15.60 -28.02 -11.05
N ILE A 10 -14.65 -27.32 -10.42
CA ILE A 10 -14.93 -26.40 -9.32
C ILE A 10 -14.61 -24.98 -9.80
N MET A 11 -15.62 -24.12 -9.82
CA MET A 11 -15.45 -22.69 -10.01
C MET A 11 -15.37 -22.01 -8.65
N CYS A 12 -14.31 -21.25 -8.41
CA CYS A 12 -14.11 -20.55 -7.15
C CYS A 12 -13.43 -19.19 -7.34
N THR A 13 -13.49 -18.37 -6.29
CA THR A 13 -12.87 -17.04 -6.25
C THR A 13 -11.45 -17.10 -5.66
N GLY A 14 -10.70 -16.01 -5.82
CA GLY A 14 -9.37 -15.87 -5.23
C GLY A 14 -8.23 -15.82 -6.21
N SER A 15 -8.51 -15.47 -7.47
CA SER A 15 -7.49 -15.46 -8.52
C SER A 15 -6.47 -14.33 -8.36
N GLN A 16 -6.73 -13.36 -7.47
CA GLN A 16 -5.79 -12.30 -7.06
C GLN A 16 -4.96 -12.67 -5.82
N GLY A 17 -5.04 -13.93 -5.35
CA GLY A 17 -4.22 -14.43 -4.26
C GLY A 17 -4.65 -13.97 -2.87
N GLU A 18 -5.90 -13.52 -2.70
CA GLU A 18 -6.38 -13.06 -1.41
C GLU A 18 -6.38 -14.22 -0.40
N PRO A 19 -5.74 -14.10 0.78
CA PRO A 19 -5.60 -15.21 1.72
C PRO A 19 -6.94 -15.78 2.20
N THR A 20 -7.98 -14.94 2.26
CA THR A 20 -9.33 -15.29 2.72
C THR A 20 -10.25 -15.78 1.60
N SER A 21 -9.78 -15.83 0.35
CA SER A 21 -10.54 -16.42 -0.75
C SER A 21 -10.57 -17.95 -0.68
N ILE A 22 -11.40 -18.58 -1.51
CA ILE A 22 -11.42 -20.05 -1.60
C ILE A 22 -10.06 -20.56 -2.09
N LEU A 23 -9.52 -20.01 -3.18
CA LEU A 23 -8.24 -20.41 -3.72
C LEU A 23 -7.07 -20.12 -2.77
N GLY A 24 -7.11 -18.98 -2.08
CA GLY A 24 -6.14 -18.63 -1.03
C GLY A 24 -6.12 -19.65 0.10
N ARG A 25 -7.31 -20.03 0.62
CA ARG A 25 -7.42 -21.07 1.65
C ARG A 25 -6.99 -22.45 1.15
N LEU A 26 -7.33 -22.79 -0.09
CA LEU A 26 -6.91 -24.04 -0.73
C LEU A 26 -5.39 -24.07 -0.89
N SER A 27 -4.73 -22.99 -1.30
CA SER A 27 -3.26 -22.97 -1.39
C SER A 27 -2.59 -23.20 -0.02
N ARG A 28 -3.22 -22.76 1.07
CA ARG A 28 -2.72 -22.90 2.45
C ARG A 28 -3.20 -24.17 3.16
N GLY A 29 -4.05 -25.00 2.55
CA GLY A 29 -4.62 -26.20 3.21
C GLY A 29 -5.57 -25.90 4.36
N THR A 30 -6.20 -24.71 4.35
CA THR A 30 -7.09 -24.25 5.44
C THR A 30 -8.57 -24.28 5.04
N HIS A 31 -8.88 -24.74 3.83
CA HIS A 31 -10.26 -24.86 3.36
C HIS A 31 -10.93 -26.09 4.01
N ARG A 32 -12.08 -25.91 4.66
CA ARG A 32 -12.71 -26.96 5.50
C ARG A 32 -13.50 -28.03 4.74
N VAL A 33 -14.05 -27.70 3.57
CA VAL A 33 -15.02 -28.56 2.85
C VAL A 33 -14.36 -29.52 1.87
N PHE A 34 -13.34 -29.06 1.17
CA PHE A 34 -12.58 -29.80 0.17
C PHE A 34 -11.18 -29.23 0.10
N ASP A 35 -10.26 -29.98 -0.49
CA ASP A 35 -8.85 -29.63 -0.51
C ASP A 35 -8.15 -30.12 -1.77
N VAL A 36 -6.98 -29.54 -2.06
CA VAL A 36 -6.16 -29.85 -3.23
C VAL A 36 -5.52 -31.22 -3.09
N LYS A 37 -5.69 -32.06 -4.12
CA LYS A 37 -5.02 -33.36 -4.25
C LYS A 37 -3.88 -33.27 -5.26
N ASN A 38 -2.92 -34.18 -5.12
CA ASN A 38 -1.85 -34.34 -6.10
C ASN A 38 -2.45 -34.72 -7.48
N GLY A 39 -2.05 -34.00 -8.53
CA GLY A 39 -2.56 -34.17 -9.90
C GLY A 39 -3.75 -33.27 -10.25
N ASP A 40 -4.37 -32.57 -9.30
CA ASP A 40 -5.42 -31.60 -9.59
C ASP A 40 -4.92 -30.52 -10.56
N THR A 41 -5.76 -30.11 -11.51
CA THR A 41 -5.45 -28.99 -12.41
C THR A 41 -6.18 -27.74 -11.96
N ILE A 42 -5.43 -26.65 -11.76
CA ILE A 42 -5.96 -25.37 -11.33
C ILE A 42 -5.68 -24.34 -12.41
N VAL A 43 -6.74 -23.71 -12.92
CA VAL A 43 -6.65 -22.68 -13.95
C VAL A 43 -6.93 -21.32 -13.36
N LEU A 44 -5.91 -20.45 -13.35
CA LEU A 44 -6.02 -19.04 -13.01
C LEU A 44 -6.41 -18.26 -14.26
N SER A 45 -7.72 -18.14 -14.50
CA SER A 45 -8.29 -17.41 -15.65
C SER A 45 -8.31 -15.88 -15.41
N SER A 46 -7.22 -15.31 -14.91
CA SER A 46 -7.09 -13.88 -14.67
C SER A 46 -5.64 -13.40 -14.72
N HIS A 47 -5.45 -12.12 -15.03
CA HIS A 47 -4.18 -11.43 -14.82
C HIS A 47 -4.07 -10.91 -13.38
N PRO A 48 -2.87 -10.91 -12.76
CA PRO A 48 -2.63 -10.16 -11.53
C PRO A 48 -2.92 -8.67 -11.74
N ILE A 49 -3.76 -8.09 -10.89
CA ILE A 49 -3.95 -6.63 -10.85
C ILE A 49 -2.67 -6.01 -10.26
N PRO A 50 -2.21 -4.84 -10.76
CA PRO A 50 -1.03 -4.16 -10.21
C PRO A 50 -1.10 -4.03 -8.69
N GLY A 51 -0.05 -4.49 -8.01
CA GLY A 51 0.06 -4.56 -6.54
C GLY A 51 -0.27 -5.92 -5.93
N ASN A 52 -0.86 -6.85 -6.68
CA ASN A 52 -1.21 -8.19 -6.21
C ASN A 52 -0.27 -9.30 -6.71
N GLU A 53 0.77 -8.97 -7.48
CA GLU A 53 1.66 -9.92 -8.12
C GLU A 53 2.25 -10.92 -7.11
N GLU A 54 2.78 -10.41 -5.99
CA GLU A 54 3.38 -11.25 -4.94
C GLU A 54 2.36 -12.21 -4.32
N ASN A 55 1.13 -11.75 -4.07
CA ASN A 55 0.06 -12.58 -3.51
C ASN A 55 -0.35 -13.70 -4.48
N VAL A 56 -0.48 -13.38 -5.76
CA VAL A 56 -0.82 -14.35 -6.81
C VAL A 56 0.31 -15.39 -6.95
N TYR A 57 1.55 -14.95 -7.13
CA TYR A 57 2.69 -15.87 -7.28
C TYR A 57 2.94 -16.70 -6.03
N GLY A 58 2.76 -16.13 -4.83
CA GLY A 58 2.80 -16.89 -3.58
C GLY A 58 1.70 -17.95 -3.49
N THR A 59 0.51 -17.68 -4.05
CA THR A 59 -0.57 -18.67 -4.14
C THR A 59 -0.22 -19.78 -5.14
N ILE A 60 0.31 -19.42 -6.31
CA ILE A 60 0.79 -20.38 -7.32
C ILE A 60 1.84 -21.32 -6.74
N ASN A 61 2.87 -20.77 -6.08
CA ASN A 61 3.95 -21.57 -5.49
C ASN A 61 3.43 -22.59 -4.49
N ARG A 62 2.55 -22.18 -3.58
CA ARG A 62 1.93 -23.10 -2.60
C ARG A 62 1.09 -24.19 -3.27
N LEU A 63 0.36 -23.87 -4.34
CA LEU A 63 -0.43 -24.87 -5.07
C LEU A 63 0.49 -25.89 -5.77
N LEU A 64 1.60 -25.43 -6.36
CA LEU A 64 2.62 -26.31 -6.96
C LEU A 64 3.31 -27.19 -5.90
N GLU A 65 3.67 -26.63 -4.74
CA GLU A 65 4.23 -27.40 -3.60
C GLU A 65 3.29 -28.50 -3.13
N ARG A 66 1.98 -28.31 -3.30
CA ARG A 66 0.94 -29.28 -2.98
C ARG A 66 0.69 -30.32 -4.07
N GLY A 67 1.43 -30.29 -5.18
CA GLY A 67 1.33 -31.24 -6.28
C GLY A 67 0.20 -30.96 -7.27
N ALA A 68 -0.35 -29.74 -7.28
CA ALA A 68 -1.28 -29.34 -8.32
C ALA A 68 -0.54 -28.93 -9.61
N ASN A 69 -1.19 -29.13 -10.75
CA ASN A 69 -0.79 -28.55 -12.02
C ASN A 69 -1.46 -27.18 -12.16
N VAL A 70 -0.68 -26.10 -12.20
CA VAL A 70 -1.23 -24.73 -12.24
C VAL A 70 -1.04 -24.12 -13.62
N ILE A 71 -2.15 -23.71 -14.25
CA ILE A 71 -2.18 -23.02 -15.54
C ILE A 71 -2.55 -21.55 -15.31
N TYR A 72 -1.73 -20.64 -15.81
CA TYR A 72 -1.92 -19.19 -15.70
C TYR A 72 -1.41 -18.50 -16.96
N GLU A 73 -1.69 -17.19 -17.10
CA GLU A 73 -1.53 -16.44 -18.36
C GLU A 73 -0.15 -16.54 -19.01
N ALA A 74 0.93 -16.55 -18.23
CA ALA A 74 2.29 -16.65 -18.78
C ALA A 74 2.59 -18.02 -19.43
N ILE A 75 1.79 -19.05 -19.11
CA ILE A 75 1.95 -20.42 -19.64
C ILE A 75 0.96 -20.68 -20.77
N ALA A 76 -0.27 -20.18 -20.67
CA ALA A 76 -1.31 -20.42 -21.66
C ALA A 76 -2.29 -19.23 -21.73
N PRO A 77 -2.92 -18.98 -22.89
CA PRO A 77 -3.89 -17.90 -23.08
C PRO A 77 -5.23 -18.24 -22.41
N VAL A 78 -5.23 -18.25 -21.08
CA VAL A 78 -6.41 -18.56 -20.24
C VAL A 78 -7.16 -17.31 -19.79
N HIS A 79 -6.66 -16.13 -20.16
CA HIS A 79 -7.25 -14.85 -19.84
C HIS A 79 -7.05 -13.87 -21.00
N VAL A 80 -7.98 -12.94 -21.14
CA VAL A 80 -7.89 -11.79 -22.02
C VAL A 80 -8.30 -10.56 -21.23
N SER A 81 -7.67 -9.42 -21.52
CA SER A 81 -8.04 -8.14 -20.93
C SER A 81 -9.49 -7.79 -21.25
N GLY A 82 -10.22 -7.26 -20.26
CA GLY A 82 -11.53 -6.63 -20.47
C GLY A 82 -11.45 -5.21 -21.07
N HIS A 83 -10.25 -4.67 -21.22
CA HIS A 83 -9.99 -3.35 -21.82
C HIS A 83 -9.41 -3.47 -23.23
N ALA A 84 -9.89 -2.59 -24.11
CA ALA A 84 -9.41 -2.45 -25.49
C ALA A 84 -7.90 -2.24 -25.57
N SER A 85 -7.26 -2.84 -26.57
CA SER A 85 -5.87 -2.59 -26.96
C SER A 85 -5.77 -1.43 -27.96
N GLN A 86 -4.55 -1.04 -28.34
CA GLN A 86 -4.31 0.17 -29.14
C GLN A 86 -5.13 0.22 -30.44
N GLU A 87 -5.26 -0.89 -31.17
CA GLU A 87 -5.99 -0.91 -32.44
C GLU A 87 -7.51 -0.78 -32.24
N GLU A 88 -8.06 -1.37 -31.18
CA GLU A 88 -9.47 -1.20 -30.80
C GLU A 88 -9.75 0.23 -30.35
N MET A 89 -8.84 0.86 -29.59
CA MET A 89 -8.94 2.27 -29.22
C MET A 89 -8.90 3.18 -30.46
N LYS A 90 -7.97 2.94 -31.40
CA LYS A 90 -7.89 3.68 -32.67
C LYS A 90 -9.15 3.52 -33.50
N LEU A 91 -9.69 2.29 -33.59
CA LEU A 91 -10.94 2.01 -34.29
C LEU A 91 -12.08 2.84 -33.71
N LEU A 92 -12.22 2.86 -32.37
CA LEU A 92 -13.26 3.66 -31.72
C LEU A 92 -13.12 5.15 -32.07
N LEU A 93 -11.91 5.70 -31.97
CA LEU A 93 -11.65 7.10 -32.31
C LEU A 93 -11.96 7.41 -33.78
N HIS A 94 -11.64 6.48 -34.69
CA HIS A 94 -11.98 6.60 -36.12
C HIS A 94 -13.49 6.59 -36.37
N LEU A 95 -14.24 5.77 -35.62
CA LEU A 95 -15.70 5.69 -35.74
C LEU A 95 -16.39 6.92 -35.16
N THR A 96 -15.89 7.45 -34.04
CA THR A 96 -16.53 8.59 -33.35
C THR A 96 -16.11 9.96 -33.88
N GLN A 97 -14.95 10.05 -34.56
CA GLN A 97 -14.37 11.28 -35.10
C GLN A 97 -14.48 12.48 -34.13
N PRO A 98 -13.94 12.37 -32.90
CA PRO A 98 -14.18 13.38 -31.88
C PRO A 98 -13.44 14.68 -32.22
N GLU A 99 -14.11 15.82 -32.02
CA GLU A 99 -13.47 17.14 -32.14
C GLU A 99 -12.45 17.36 -31.02
N TYR A 100 -12.77 16.94 -29.79
CA TYR A 100 -11.89 16.99 -28.62
C TYR A 100 -11.75 15.61 -27.98
N PHE A 101 -10.57 15.31 -27.45
CA PHE A 101 -10.29 14.03 -26.82
C PHE A 101 -9.67 14.18 -25.43
N ILE A 102 -10.28 13.53 -24.44
CA ILE A 102 -9.81 13.47 -23.07
C ILE A 102 -9.69 11.99 -22.69
N PRO A 103 -8.48 11.41 -22.62
CA PRO A 103 -8.34 10.03 -22.16
C PRO A 103 -8.71 9.94 -20.68
N ILE A 104 -9.45 8.88 -20.33
CA ILE A 104 -9.88 8.57 -18.97
C ILE A 104 -9.50 7.13 -18.61
N HIS A 105 -9.72 6.76 -17.34
CA HIS A 105 -9.54 5.41 -16.81
C HIS A 105 -8.13 4.84 -17.01
N GLY A 106 -7.15 5.45 -16.33
CA GLY A 106 -5.78 4.94 -16.27
C GLY A 106 -4.86 5.85 -15.48
N GLU A 107 -3.67 5.34 -15.18
CA GLU A 107 -2.56 6.12 -14.66
C GLU A 107 -2.05 7.12 -15.69
N LEU A 108 -1.34 8.17 -15.24
CA LEU A 108 -0.84 9.23 -16.13
C LEU A 108 -0.07 8.69 -17.35
N ARG A 109 0.72 7.63 -17.20
CA ARG A 109 1.45 6.99 -18.32
C ARG A 109 0.50 6.41 -19.38
N GLN A 110 -0.61 5.81 -18.96
CA GLN A 110 -1.62 5.23 -19.86
C GLN A 110 -2.40 6.35 -20.55
N LEU A 111 -2.81 7.38 -19.80
CA LEU A 111 -3.51 8.55 -20.35
C LEU A 111 -2.66 9.28 -21.39
N LYS A 112 -1.37 9.50 -21.10
CA LYS A 112 -0.42 10.10 -22.04
C LYS A 112 -0.23 9.23 -23.29
N GLN A 113 -0.20 7.92 -23.15
CA GLN A 113 -0.09 7.03 -24.30
C GLN A 113 -1.36 7.05 -25.16
N HIS A 114 -2.55 7.05 -24.55
CA HIS A 114 -3.80 7.14 -25.28
C HIS A 114 -3.94 8.49 -26.02
N ALA A 115 -3.53 9.59 -25.40
CA ALA A 115 -3.41 10.89 -26.07
C ALA A 115 -2.47 10.86 -27.29
N ARG A 116 -1.35 10.13 -27.20
CA ARG A 116 -0.44 9.94 -28.35
C ARG A 116 -1.12 9.15 -29.48
N LEU A 117 -1.92 8.14 -29.16
CA LEU A 117 -2.68 7.38 -30.16
C LEU A 117 -3.68 8.28 -30.90
N ALA A 118 -4.42 9.12 -30.16
CA ALA A 118 -5.34 10.10 -30.73
C ALA A 118 -4.63 11.07 -31.69
N ARG A 119 -3.44 11.56 -31.32
CA ARG A 119 -2.63 12.41 -32.19
C ARG A 119 -2.14 11.67 -33.45
N GLN A 120 -1.74 10.41 -33.33
CA GLN A 120 -1.26 9.60 -34.46
C GLN A 120 -2.32 9.38 -35.55
N ILE A 121 -3.59 9.35 -35.17
CA ILE A 121 -4.71 9.17 -36.11
C ILE A 121 -5.33 10.49 -36.58
N GLY A 122 -4.72 11.64 -36.23
CA GLY A 122 -5.05 12.94 -36.82
C GLY A 122 -5.83 13.92 -35.94
N ILE A 123 -6.07 13.61 -34.66
CA ILE A 123 -6.67 14.60 -33.74
C ILE A 123 -5.59 15.64 -33.38
N PRO A 124 -5.84 16.96 -33.58
CA PRO A 124 -4.86 18.01 -33.27
C PRO A 124 -4.46 18.00 -31.79
N GLU A 125 -3.21 18.35 -31.48
CA GLU A 125 -2.69 18.27 -30.10
C GLU A 125 -3.40 19.26 -29.17
N GLU A 126 -3.74 20.43 -29.68
CA GLU A 126 -4.55 21.46 -29.02
C GLU A 126 -5.96 20.97 -28.63
N ASN A 127 -6.45 19.93 -29.30
CA ASN A 127 -7.76 19.33 -29.05
C ASN A 127 -7.68 18.10 -28.12
N ILE A 128 -6.49 17.78 -27.58
CA ILE A 128 -6.28 16.65 -26.68
C ILE A 128 -5.88 17.15 -25.29
N ALA A 129 -6.66 16.82 -24.26
CA ALA A 129 -6.34 17.20 -22.88
C ALA A 129 -6.14 15.97 -21.99
N VAL A 130 -4.94 15.82 -21.43
CA VAL A 130 -4.67 14.84 -20.37
C VAL A 130 -4.83 15.55 -19.02
N ILE A 131 -5.85 15.16 -18.27
CA ILE A 131 -6.22 15.80 -17.00
C ILE A 131 -6.08 14.86 -15.81
N LEU A 132 -5.83 15.44 -14.64
CA LEU A 132 -5.79 14.78 -13.35
C LEU A 132 -7.09 15.03 -12.59
N ASN A 133 -7.37 14.18 -11.59
CA ASN A 133 -8.51 14.36 -10.69
C ASN A 133 -8.53 15.77 -10.09
N GLY A 134 -9.70 16.42 -10.11
CA GLY A 134 -9.89 17.80 -9.64
C GLY A 134 -9.54 18.88 -10.67
N GLN A 135 -8.89 18.56 -11.79
CA GLN A 135 -8.74 19.51 -12.89
C GLN A 135 -10.03 19.60 -13.70
N ARG A 136 -10.39 20.81 -14.12
CA ARG A 136 -11.57 21.07 -14.94
C ARG A 136 -11.17 21.45 -16.37
N VAL A 137 -11.96 20.96 -17.32
CA VAL A 137 -11.91 21.36 -18.71
C VAL A 137 -13.23 22.03 -19.04
N GLU A 138 -13.16 23.20 -19.67
CA GLU A 138 -14.31 23.91 -20.18
C GLU A 138 -14.34 23.79 -21.70
N LEU A 139 -15.47 23.33 -22.22
CA LEU A 139 -15.76 23.23 -23.65
C LEU A 139 -16.78 24.32 -23.96
N SER A 140 -16.39 25.33 -24.73
CA SER A 140 -17.30 26.44 -25.11
C SER A 140 -16.90 27.02 -26.46
N HIS A 141 -17.87 27.46 -27.27
CA HIS A 141 -17.63 28.21 -28.51
C HIS A 141 -16.66 27.55 -29.51
N GLY A 142 -16.61 26.21 -29.57
CA GLY A 142 -15.63 25.51 -30.42
C GLY A 142 -14.18 25.65 -29.91
N GLY A 143 -14.00 25.78 -28.59
CA GLY A 143 -12.70 25.77 -27.94
C GLY A 143 -12.70 24.91 -26.67
N MET A 144 -11.56 24.28 -26.40
CA MET A 144 -11.27 23.56 -25.17
C MET A 144 -10.22 24.31 -24.36
N ARG A 145 -10.49 24.58 -23.09
CA ARG A 145 -9.52 25.23 -22.19
C ARG A 145 -9.53 24.63 -20.80
N MET A 146 -8.38 24.71 -20.12
CA MET A 146 -8.30 24.40 -18.71
C MET A 146 -9.03 25.48 -17.89
N ALA A 147 -9.84 25.05 -16.94
CA ALA A 147 -10.51 25.92 -15.98
C ALA A 147 -9.89 25.76 -14.58
N GLU A 148 -10.39 26.56 -13.63
CA GLU A 148 -9.94 26.47 -12.24
C GLU A 148 -10.17 25.07 -11.68
N LYS A 149 -9.19 24.60 -10.89
CA LYS A 149 -9.29 23.31 -10.21
C LYS A 149 -10.41 23.35 -9.18
N VAL A 150 -11.06 22.21 -8.99
CA VAL A 150 -11.96 21.99 -7.86
C VAL A 150 -11.26 21.16 -6.79
N PRO A 151 -11.61 21.34 -5.50
CA PRO A 151 -11.15 20.46 -4.45
C PRO A 151 -11.51 19.01 -4.79
N ALA A 152 -10.49 18.16 -4.80
CA ALA A 152 -10.63 16.72 -4.93
C ALA A 152 -9.72 16.09 -3.89
N SER A 153 -10.27 15.18 -3.10
CA SER A 153 -9.54 14.45 -2.06
C SER A 153 -9.99 13.00 -2.06
N TYR A 154 -9.11 12.12 -1.57
CA TYR A 154 -9.51 10.75 -1.29
C TYR A 154 -10.41 10.74 -0.05
N VAL A 155 -11.39 9.83 -0.05
CA VAL A 155 -12.21 9.52 1.11
C VAL A 155 -11.93 8.07 1.45
N TYR A 156 -11.26 7.85 2.59
CA TYR A 156 -10.97 6.50 3.07
C TYR A 156 -12.18 5.93 3.81
N VAL A 157 -12.36 4.62 3.66
CA VAL A 157 -13.41 3.85 4.36
C VAL A 157 -12.72 2.71 5.10
N ASP A 158 -12.87 2.69 6.43
CA ASP A 158 -12.30 1.65 7.32
C ASP A 158 -13.42 1.12 8.22
N GLY A 159 -13.95 -0.06 7.88
CA GLY A 159 -15.10 -0.64 8.56
C GLY A 159 -16.37 0.22 8.46
N SER A 160 -16.91 0.64 9.60
CA SER A 160 -18.08 1.54 9.67
C SER A 160 -17.72 3.02 9.53
N TRP A 161 -16.43 3.36 9.48
CA TRP A 161 -15.95 4.74 9.48
C TRP A 161 -15.76 5.20 8.03
N VAL A 162 -16.55 6.19 7.61
CA VAL A 162 -16.44 6.83 6.29
C VAL A 162 -15.86 8.23 6.48
N GLY A 163 -14.68 8.49 5.92
CA GLY A 163 -14.07 9.82 5.95
C GLY A 163 -13.39 10.23 7.25
N ASP A 164 -13.52 9.46 8.34
CA ASP A 164 -12.85 9.73 9.62
C ASP A 164 -11.39 9.25 9.66
N VAL A 165 -10.99 8.37 8.74
CA VAL A 165 -9.56 8.07 8.52
C VAL A 165 -8.97 9.22 7.72
N ARG A 166 -8.45 10.21 8.44
CA ARG A 166 -7.75 11.37 7.87
C ARG A 166 -6.41 10.93 7.28
N ASP A 167 -5.90 11.67 6.29
CA ASP A 167 -4.55 11.46 5.73
C ASP A 167 -3.46 11.32 6.81
N ALA A 168 -3.59 12.07 7.92
CA ALA A 168 -2.68 11.98 9.06
C ALA A 168 -2.63 10.57 9.69
N VAL A 169 -3.77 9.88 9.82
CA VAL A 169 -3.82 8.53 10.39
C VAL A 169 -3.17 7.52 9.44
N MET A 170 -3.34 7.69 8.12
CA MET A 170 -2.68 6.84 7.14
C MET A 170 -1.17 7.07 7.13
N HIS A 171 -0.74 8.32 7.24
CA HIS A 171 0.67 8.68 7.36
C HIS A 171 1.32 8.08 8.61
N ASP A 172 0.64 8.14 9.76
CA ASP A 172 1.11 7.51 10.99
C ASP A 172 1.23 5.98 10.83
N ARG A 173 0.25 5.33 10.18
CA ARG A 173 0.28 3.89 9.90
C ARG A 173 1.47 3.51 9.00
N GLU A 174 1.74 4.31 7.97
CA GLU A 174 2.87 4.11 7.05
C GLU A 174 4.20 4.20 7.80
N LEU A 175 4.42 5.29 8.55
CA LEU A 175 5.62 5.47 9.38
C LEU A 175 5.81 4.34 10.39
N LEU A 176 4.75 3.91 11.07
CA LEU A 176 4.81 2.80 12.01
C LEU A 176 5.16 1.46 11.33
N SER A 177 4.71 1.26 10.09
CA SER A 177 4.98 0.03 9.33
C SER A 177 6.42 -0.05 8.81
N GLU A 178 7.02 1.08 8.43
CA GLU A 178 8.37 1.15 7.85
C GLU A 178 9.45 1.31 8.93
N GLU A 179 9.23 2.22 9.87
CA GLU A 179 10.26 2.66 10.82
C GLU A 179 10.06 2.08 12.22
N GLY A 180 8.84 1.63 12.54
CA GLY A 180 8.48 1.14 13.86
C GLY A 180 8.29 2.24 14.90
N LEU A 181 8.21 1.85 16.17
CA LEU A 181 7.86 2.71 17.29
C LEU A 181 8.85 2.55 18.45
N MET A 182 9.19 3.67 19.09
CA MET A 182 9.93 3.78 20.34
C MET A 182 9.14 4.60 21.36
N ILE A 183 8.73 3.99 22.46
CA ILE A 183 8.11 4.69 23.59
C ILE A 183 9.17 4.88 24.67
N VAL A 184 9.31 6.11 25.14
CA VAL A 184 10.24 6.53 26.19
C VAL A 184 9.44 6.92 27.42
N ASN A 185 9.55 6.13 28.49
CA ASN A 185 8.91 6.41 29.76
C ASN A 185 9.92 7.04 30.73
N LEU A 186 9.72 8.30 31.08
CA LEU A 186 10.56 9.05 32.00
C LEU A 186 9.77 9.39 33.27
N THR A 187 10.36 9.12 34.43
CA THR A 187 9.76 9.48 35.72
C THR A 187 10.58 10.59 36.38
N MET A 188 9.94 11.73 36.58
CA MET A 188 10.54 12.93 37.17
C MET A 188 10.05 13.10 38.61
N ASP A 189 10.93 13.59 39.48
CA ASP A 189 10.58 14.03 40.82
C ASP A 189 9.83 15.37 40.74
N LYS A 190 8.68 15.45 41.40
CA LYS A 190 7.78 16.62 41.33
C LYS A 190 8.32 17.89 42.01
N TYR A 191 9.33 17.78 42.86
CA TYR A 191 9.88 18.90 43.62
C TYR A 191 11.20 19.41 43.05
N THR A 192 12.02 18.50 42.53
CA THR A 192 13.35 18.81 42.00
C THR A 192 13.37 18.92 40.49
N ASP A 193 12.31 18.49 39.80
CA ASP A 193 12.24 18.36 38.33
C ASP A 193 13.44 17.58 37.76
N ARG A 194 13.94 16.60 38.51
CA ARG A 194 15.02 15.69 38.09
C ARG A 194 14.52 14.26 37.85
N PRO A 195 15.18 13.47 37.00
CA PRO A 195 14.86 12.05 36.82
C PRO A 195 14.98 11.28 38.14
N LYS A 196 13.91 10.57 38.51
CA LYS A 196 13.85 9.77 39.75
C LYS A 196 14.40 8.36 39.57
N LYS A 197 14.31 7.83 38.35
CA LYS A 197 14.80 6.51 37.93
C LYS A 197 15.25 6.57 36.48
N GLU A 198 15.98 5.54 36.04
CA GLU A 198 16.33 5.37 34.63
C GLU A 198 15.08 5.33 33.74
N PRO A 199 15.17 5.88 32.51
CA PRO A 199 14.10 5.78 31.54
C PRO A 199 13.90 4.32 31.11
N ASP A 200 12.64 3.97 30.91
CA ASP A 200 12.22 2.68 30.37
C ASP A 200 11.82 2.83 28.90
N PHE A 201 12.20 1.87 28.06
CA PHE A 201 12.03 1.92 26.61
C PHE A 201 11.22 0.73 26.12
N ILE A 202 10.16 1.01 25.36
CA ILE A 202 9.35 -0.03 24.71
C ILE A 202 9.45 0.16 23.20
N THR A 203 9.87 -0.88 22.49
CA THR A 203 10.04 -0.87 21.04
C THR A 203 9.14 -1.89 20.35
N ARG A 204 8.59 -1.53 19.19
CA ARG A 204 7.81 -2.41 18.31
C ARG A 204 8.21 -2.16 16.86
N GLY A 205 8.50 -3.21 16.09
CA GLY A 205 8.84 -3.10 14.66
C GLY A 205 10.18 -2.41 14.34
N PHE A 206 10.94 -1.97 15.36
CA PHE A 206 12.17 -1.23 15.17
C PHE A 206 13.43 -2.07 15.42
N ILE A 207 13.63 -2.60 16.63
CA ILE A 207 14.84 -3.39 16.99
C ILE A 207 14.43 -4.67 17.74
N ALA A 208 15.07 -5.80 17.42
CA ALA A 208 14.92 -7.04 18.15
C ALA A 208 15.54 -6.94 19.56
N GLN A 209 14.85 -7.42 20.58
CA GLN A 209 15.29 -7.28 21.99
C GLN A 209 16.70 -7.84 22.29
N GLN A 210 17.26 -8.70 21.44
CA GLN A 210 18.56 -9.33 21.65
C GLN A 210 19.74 -8.51 21.11
N ASP A 211 19.53 -7.60 20.15
CA ASP A 211 20.59 -6.82 19.50
C ASP A 211 20.77 -5.39 20.08
N GLY A 212 19.93 -5.02 21.06
CA GLY A 212 19.77 -3.63 21.49
C GLY A 212 20.57 -3.18 22.71
N ASN A 213 21.34 -4.03 23.39
CA ASN A 213 21.85 -3.70 24.73
C ASN A 213 22.80 -2.48 24.76
N GLU A 214 23.74 -2.37 23.82
CA GLU A 214 24.66 -1.23 23.76
C GLU A 214 23.93 0.05 23.31
N LEU A 215 23.08 -0.06 22.30
CA LEU A 215 22.25 1.04 21.81
C LEU A 215 21.34 1.59 22.92
N MET A 216 20.67 0.71 23.66
CA MET A 216 19.79 1.10 24.76
C MET A 216 20.58 1.73 25.91
N THR A 217 21.81 1.26 26.18
CA THR A 217 22.68 1.85 27.20
C THR A 217 23.09 3.28 26.82
N GLY A 218 23.51 3.49 25.58
CA GLY A 218 23.83 4.84 25.09
C GLY A 218 22.60 5.76 25.04
N LEU A 219 21.45 5.21 24.67
CA LEU A 219 20.18 5.93 24.65
C LEU A 219 19.76 6.37 26.06
N LYS A 220 19.87 5.47 27.06
CA LYS A 220 19.64 5.79 28.49
C LYS A 220 20.49 6.97 28.94
N ALA A 221 21.80 6.91 28.70
CA ALA A 221 22.73 7.97 29.10
C ALA A 221 22.36 9.31 28.43
N ARG A 222 21.95 9.27 27.16
CA ARG A 222 21.55 10.47 26.41
C ARG A 222 20.26 11.09 26.97
N VAL A 223 19.24 10.27 27.22
CA VAL A 223 17.96 10.74 27.76
C VAL A 223 18.14 11.31 29.17
N MET A 224 18.90 10.65 30.04
CA MET A 224 19.20 11.16 31.38
C MET A 224 19.92 12.51 31.33
N SER A 225 20.95 12.65 30.48
CA SER A 225 21.69 13.91 30.34
C SER A 225 20.84 15.06 29.80
N VAL A 226 19.86 14.78 28.93
CA VAL A 226 18.94 15.80 28.42
C VAL A 226 17.93 16.16 29.50
N ALA A 227 17.39 15.17 30.19
CA ALA A 227 16.40 15.37 31.23
C ALA A 227 16.93 16.19 32.42
N ASP A 228 18.20 16.01 32.80
CA ASP A 228 18.84 16.81 33.84
C ASP A 228 19.06 18.29 33.48
N ARG A 229 19.03 18.63 32.18
CA ARG A 229 19.35 19.97 31.66
C ARG A 229 18.15 20.70 31.04
N ALA A 230 17.03 20.02 30.88
CA ALA A 230 15.87 20.55 30.20
C ALA A 230 15.22 21.68 31.01
N ASN A 231 14.95 22.80 30.35
CA ASN A 231 14.25 23.95 30.93
C ASN A 231 12.92 24.15 30.19
N GLY A 232 11.85 23.55 30.70
CA GLY A 232 10.48 23.76 30.22
C GLY A 232 10.03 22.93 29.01
N HIS A 233 10.95 22.43 28.17
CA HIS A 233 10.65 21.69 26.94
C HIS A 233 11.09 20.22 26.96
N LEU A 234 11.07 19.60 28.14
CA LEU A 234 11.61 18.26 28.39
C LEU A 234 11.11 17.19 27.40
N GLN A 235 9.82 17.18 27.05
CA GLN A 235 9.26 16.20 26.13
C GLN A 235 9.88 16.30 24.74
N GLN A 236 9.92 17.51 24.18
CA GLN A 236 10.47 17.80 22.85
C GLN A 236 11.99 17.57 22.82
N ASP A 237 12.70 17.98 23.87
CA ASP A 237 14.14 17.81 23.98
C ASP A 237 14.52 16.32 24.01
N VAL A 238 13.79 15.51 24.77
CA VAL A 238 13.99 14.05 24.85
C VAL A 238 13.64 13.40 23.51
N GLU A 239 12.51 13.76 22.91
CA GLU A 239 12.07 13.21 21.61
C GLU A 239 13.13 13.45 20.52
N GLN A 240 13.61 14.69 20.41
CA GLN A 240 14.63 15.08 19.45
C GLN A 240 15.98 14.40 19.73
N ALA A 241 16.37 14.27 21.00
CA ALA A 241 17.62 13.60 21.37
C ALA A 241 17.59 12.10 21.05
N VAL A 242 16.46 11.44 21.32
CA VAL A 242 16.23 10.02 21.01
C VAL A 242 16.23 9.82 19.49
N SER A 243 15.44 10.61 18.76
CA SER A 243 15.35 10.50 17.30
C SER A 243 16.71 10.68 16.61
N ASN A 244 17.50 11.68 17.00
CA ASN A 244 18.83 11.90 16.44
C ASN A 244 19.82 10.78 16.79
N TYR A 245 19.79 10.28 18.02
CA TYR A 245 20.65 9.18 18.44
C TYR A 245 20.32 7.91 17.63
N LEU A 246 19.05 7.52 17.59
CA LEU A 246 18.60 6.35 16.84
C LEU A 246 18.95 6.46 15.35
N TYR A 247 18.74 7.62 14.73
CA TYR A 247 19.11 7.81 13.33
C TYR A 247 20.62 7.72 13.10
N ARG A 248 21.44 8.24 14.01
CA ARG A 248 22.90 8.18 13.88
C ARG A 248 23.42 6.75 13.96
N GLU A 249 22.91 5.97 14.91
CA GLU A 249 23.38 4.61 15.15
C GLU A 249 22.77 3.58 14.18
N THR A 250 21.51 3.79 13.74
CA THR A 250 20.75 2.78 12.98
C THR A 250 20.34 3.22 11.58
N ARG A 251 20.49 4.50 11.23
CA ARG A 251 20.00 5.12 9.99
C ARG A 251 18.49 5.03 9.78
N ARG A 252 17.74 4.68 10.82
CA ARG A 252 16.27 4.60 10.86
C ARG A 252 15.69 5.63 11.81
N LYS A 253 14.45 6.04 11.57
CA LYS A 253 13.74 7.08 12.35
C LYS A 253 12.39 6.55 12.83
N PRO A 254 12.36 5.69 13.86
CA PRO A 254 11.10 5.24 14.42
C PRO A 254 10.30 6.42 14.95
N MET A 255 8.98 6.28 14.98
CA MET A 255 8.13 7.20 15.72
C MET A 255 8.54 7.18 17.20
N VAL A 256 8.82 8.34 17.78
CA VAL A 256 9.24 8.46 19.19
C VAL A 256 8.10 9.07 20.00
N LEU A 257 7.58 8.33 20.97
CA LEU A 257 6.56 8.83 21.90
C LEU A 257 7.16 8.94 23.30
N VAL A 258 7.22 10.16 23.83
CA VAL A 258 7.78 10.43 25.17
C VAL A 258 6.66 10.63 26.17
N ASN A 259 6.64 9.81 27.22
CA ASN A 259 5.72 9.92 28.34
C ASN A 259 6.48 10.36 29.59
N ILE A 260 6.05 11.47 30.19
CA ILE A 260 6.66 12.04 31.40
C ILE A 260 5.70 11.90 32.56
N ILE A 261 6.11 11.16 33.58
CA ILE A 261 5.35 10.96 34.81
C ILE A 261 6.03 11.75 35.92
N LYS A 262 5.33 12.72 36.52
CA LYS A 262 5.83 13.41 37.72
C LYS A 262 5.31 12.72 38.98
N SER A 263 6.21 12.28 39.88
CA SER A 263 5.86 11.56 41.12
C SER A 263 6.71 11.96 42.33
#